data_AF-A0A8H8C630-F1
#
_entry.id   AF-A0A8H8C630-F1
#
_cell.length_a   1.000
_cell.length_b   1.000
_cell.length_c   1.000
_cell.angle_alpha   90.00
_cell.angle_beta   90.00
_cell.angle_gamma   90.00
#
_symmetry.space_group_name_H-M   'P 1'
#
loop_
_entity.id
_entity.type
_entity.pdbx_description
1 polymer ?
#
loop_
_entity_poly.entity_id
_entity_poly.type
_entity_poly.pdbx_seq_one_letter_code
_entity_poly.pdbx_strand_id
1 'polypeptide(L)'
;MKALAEGIAWLESLGLAHGDLRPENVLVDKQDRVKIGDFDCTNFIGSEFEACIPPYGRLLGSEAGSNEGTAGKLGARTEQFALGSIFYYINYGVEVYDDQDFGEDHGPVIVERLQRMIFPKLDSNSMLDFIIDDCWHGRFQSVAALSEAISQQCDLRNYSSQAKSPEEFAARRTYCSQLVEDGILNASSNVA
;
A
#
# COMPACT_ATOMS: atom_id res chain seq x y z
N MET A 1 4.59 -1.82 -7.96
CA MET A 1 4.85 -2.74 -6.83
C MET A 1 6.34 -3.00 -6.66
N LYS A 2 7.05 -3.67 -7.57
CA LYS A 2 8.51 -3.93 -7.47
C LYS A 2 9.34 -2.67 -7.18
N ALA A 3 9.28 -1.66 -8.05
CA ALA A 3 10.05 -0.42 -7.88
C ALA A 3 9.75 0.32 -6.56
N LEU A 4 8.50 0.21 -6.06
CA LEU A 4 8.13 0.80 -4.77
C LEU A 4 8.82 0.04 -3.63
N ALA A 5 8.72 -1.30 -3.61
CA ALA A 5 9.38 -2.11 -2.59
C ALA A 5 10.91 -1.97 -2.64
N GLU A 6 11.52 -1.85 -3.82
CA GLU A 6 12.96 -1.58 -3.97
C GLU A 6 13.36 -0.22 -3.38
N GLY A 7 12.56 0.83 -3.62
CA GLY A 7 12.81 2.16 -3.05
C GLY A 7 12.73 2.17 -1.53
N ILE A 8 11.76 1.47 -0.94
CA ILE A 8 11.63 1.38 0.52
C ILE A 8 12.68 0.45 1.13
N ALA A 9 13.04 -0.64 0.45
CA ALA A 9 14.17 -1.48 0.87
C ALA A 9 15.50 -0.71 0.87
N TRP A 10 15.68 0.20 -0.10
CA TRP A 10 16.83 1.10 -0.11
C TRP A 10 16.79 2.07 1.08
N LEU A 11 15.64 2.67 1.39
CA LEU A 11 15.49 3.54 2.57
C LEU A 11 15.78 2.77 3.88
N GLU A 12 15.25 1.55 4.01
CA GLU A 12 15.52 0.63 5.12
C GLU A 12 17.02 0.34 5.27
N SER A 13 17.75 0.18 4.15
CA SER A 13 19.21 -0.05 4.16
C SER A 13 20.01 1.12 4.72
N LEU A 14 19.43 2.32 4.76
CA LEU A 14 20.01 3.51 5.40
C LEU A 14 19.68 3.59 6.90
N GLY A 15 18.96 2.61 7.45
CA GLY A 15 18.46 2.61 8.83
C GLY A 15 17.24 3.50 9.03
N LEU A 16 16.54 3.86 7.95
CA LEU A 16 15.38 4.76 7.96
C LEU A 16 14.09 4.01 7.59
N ALA A 17 12.98 4.46 8.14
CA ALA A 17 11.64 4.09 7.73
C ALA A 17 10.93 5.34 7.21
N HIS A 18 10.09 5.21 6.17
CA HIS A 18 9.38 6.35 5.61
C HIS A 18 8.33 6.88 6.59
N GLY A 19 7.58 5.98 7.22
CA GLY A 19 6.62 6.34 8.26
C GLY A 19 5.33 7.02 7.79
N ASP A 20 5.10 7.16 6.48
CA ASP A 20 3.83 7.71 5.94
C ASP A 20 3.62 7.21 4.50
N LEU A 21 3.73 5.89 4.31
CA LEU A 21 3.51 5.30 3.00
C LEU A 21 2.02 5.21 2.71
N ARG A 22 1.59 5.97 1.71
CA ARG A 22 0.22 6.03 1.21
C ARG A 22 0.22 6.38 -0.28
N PRO A 23 -0.86 6.09 -1.04
CA PRO A 23 -0.90 6.32 -2.48
C PRO A 23 -0.55 7.76 -2.90
N GLU A 24 -0.90 8.75 -2.09
CA GLU A 24 -0.62 10.17 -2.33
C GLU A 24 0.88 10.49 -2.34
N ASN A 25 1.66 9.68 -1.62
CA ASN A 25 3.12 9.79 -1.51
C ASN A 25 3.85 8.89 -2.54
N VAL A 26 3.11 8.19 -3.40
CA VAL A 26 3.64 7.36 -4.48
C VAL A 26 3.35 8.02 -5.83
N LEU A 27 4.33 8.78 -6.32
CA LEU A 27 4.23 9.52 -7.56
C LEU A 27 4.66 8.66 -8.76
N VAL A 28 4.09 8.97 -9.92
CA VAL A 28 4.47 8.35 -11.20
C VAL A 28 4.83 9.45 -12.19
N ASP A 29 6.04 9.39 -12.75
CA ASP A 29 6.46 10.39 -13.74
C ASP A 29 5.98 10.06 -15.16
N LYS A 30 6.22 10.97 -16.12
CA LYS A 30 5.84 10.80 -17.54
C LYS A 30 6.50 9.60 -18.26
N GLN A 31 7.48 8.94 -17.63
CA GLN A 31 8.11 7.70 -18.10
C GLN A 31 7.57 6.47 -17.35
N ASP A 32 6.47 6.59 -16.61
CA ASP A 32 5.87 5.54 -15.79
C ASP A 32 6.82 5.02 -14.69
N ARG A 33 7.73 5.88 -14.22
CA ARG A 33 8.64 5.54 -13.12
C ARG A 33 8.04 5.98 -11.79
N VAL A 34 8.03 5.03 -10.85
CA VAL A 34 7.62 5.28 -9.47
C VAL A 34 8.65 6.17 -8.77
N LYS A 35 8.16 7.16 -8.03
CA LYS A 35 8.94 8.00 -7.12
C LYS A 35 8.22 8.08 -5.79
N ILE A 36 8.99 7.98 -4.72
CA ILE A 36 8.49 8.14 -3.35
C ILE A 36 8.67 9.61 -2.97
N GLY A 37 7.61 10.23 -2.45
CA GLY A 37 7.58 11.61 -2.00
C GLY A 37 7.18 11.72 -0.53
N ASP A 38 7.24 12.95 -0.01
CA ASP A 38 6.85 13.33 1.36
C ASP A 38 7.60 12.56 2.48
N PHE A 39 8.76 13.08 2.86
CA PHE A 39 9.63 12.48 3.88
C PHE A 39 9.46 13.13 5.26
N ASP A 40 8.40 13.91 5.50
CA ASP A 40 8.24 14.66 6.75
C ASP A 40 8.08 13.75 7.97
N CYS A 41 7.58 12.52 7.78
CA CYS A 41 7.49 11.49 8.82
C CYS A 41 8.67 10.51 8.85
N THR A 42 9.67 10.69 7.97
CA THR A 42 10.81 9.77 7.88
C THR A 42 11.67 9.86 9.13
N ASN A 43 11.97 8.70 9.71
CA ASN A 43 12.73 8.62 10.95
C ASN A 43 13.56 7.33 11.01
N PHE A 44 14.42 7.22 12.01
CA PHE A 44 15.20 6.01 12.26
C PHE A 44 14.30 4.83 12.60
N ILE A 45 14.68 3.66 12.10
CA ILE A 45 14.07 2.39 12.51
C ILE A 45 14.23 2.24 14.03
N GLY A 46 13.13 1.90 14.71
CA GLY A 46 13.06 1.81 16.17
C GLY A 46 12.55 3.07 16.88
N SER A 47 12.38 4.19 16.16
CA SER A 47 11.63 5.36 16.64
C SER A 47 10.13 5.02 16.77
N GLU A 48 9.41 5.78 17.60
CA GLU A 48 7.95 5.62 17.73
C GLU A 48 7.25 5.97 16.41
N PHE A 49 6.22 5.19 16.07
CA PHE A 49 5.44 5.42 14.85
C PHE A 49 4.31 6.43 15.11
N GLU A 50 4.61 7.71 14.93
CA GLU A 50 3.68 8.81 15.27
C GLU A 50 2.58 9.03 14.22
N ALA A 51 2.86 8.76 12.94
CA ALA A 51 1.93 8.97 11.82
C ALA A 51 1.14 7.71 11.46
N CYS A 52 0.64 6.98 12.47
CA CYS A 52 -0.13 5.75 12.25
C CYS A 52 -1.57 6.05 11.81
N ILE A 53 -1.79 6.15 10.50
CA ILE A 53 -3.09 6.47 9.91
C ILE A 53 -3.66 5.24 9.15
N PRO A 54 -4.81 4.69 9.57
CA PRO A 54 -5.52 3.67 8.78
C PRO A 54 -5.93 4.20 7.40
N PRO A 55 -5.93 3.35 6.35
CA PRO A 55 -5.62 1.92 6.37
C PRO A 55 -4.12 1.58 6.16
N TYR A 56 -3.23 2.57 6.17
CA TYR A 56 -1.80 2.38 5.88
C TYR A 56 -0.95 2.14 7.13
N GLY A 57 -1.49 2.44 8.31
CA GLY A 57 -0.97 2.02 9.60
C GLY A 57 -2.03 1.26 10.40
N ARG A 58 -1.58 0.51 11.39
CA ARG A 58 -2.47 -0.11 12.38
C ARG A 58 -1.91 0.00 13.79
N LEU A 59 -2.81 0.07 14.76
CA LEU A 59 -2.46 -0.19 16.15
C LEU A 59 -2.17 -1.69 16.34
N LEU A 60 -1.31 -1.98 17.30
CA LEU A 60 -1.01 -3.33 17.74
C LEU A 60 -2.17 -3.88 18.57
N GLY A 61 -2.54 -5.13 18.32
CA GLY A 61 -3.53 -5.82 19.15
C GLY A 61 -2.86 -6.52 20.33
N SER A 62 -3.61 -7.45 20.93
CA SER A 62 -3.15 -8.28 22.06
C SER A 62 -1.84 -9.04 21.77
N GLU A 63 -1.45 -9.24 20.51
CA GLU A 63 -0.18 -9.87 20.14
C GLU A 63 1.05 -9.10 20.65
N ALA A 64 0.91 -7.82 20.97
CA ALA A 64 2.00 -6.95 21.40
C ALA A 64 2.13 -6.81 22.94
N GLY A 65 1.27 -7.48 23.71
CA GLY A 65 1.31 -7.46 25.17
C GLY A 65 1.20 -6.03 25.72
N SER A 66 2.25 -5.55 26.40
CA SER A 66 2.25 -4.21 27.00
C SER A 66 2.15 -3.05 26.00
N ASN A 67 2.37 -3.31 24.70
CA ASN A 67 2.29 -2.31 23.65
C ASN A 67 0.95 -2.38 22.88
N GLU A 68 -0.01 -3.20 23.32
CA GLU A 68 -1.36 -3.22 22.77
C GLU A 68 -1.98 -1.81 22.78
N GLY A 69 -2.62 -1.43 21.67
CA GLY A 69 -3.22 -0.12 21.47
C GLY A 69 -2.24 0.98 21.03
N THR A 70 -0.95 0.67 20.92
CA THR A 70 0.05 1.60 20.35
C THR A 70 0.32 1.29 18.87
N ALA A 71 0.86 2.24 18.12
CA ALA A 71 1.38 1.99 16.76
C ALA A 71 2.69 1.17 16.76
N GLY A 72 3.33 1.07 17.93
CA GLY A 72 4.66 0.51 18.10
C GLY A 72 5.73 1.34 17.39
N LYS A 73 6.83 0.68 17.04
CA LYS A 73 8.02 1.31 16.47
C LYS A 73 8.09 1.16 14.97
N LEU A 74 8.63 2.18 14.30
CA LEU A 74 8.94 2.17 12.88
C LEU A 74 9.92 1.04 12.52
N GLY A 75 9.70 0.42 11.38
CA GLY A 75 10.58 -0.62 10.83
C GLY A 75 9.86 -1.50 9.81
N ALA A 76 10.44 -2.66 9.49
CA ALA A 76 9.93 -3.56 8.46
C ALA A 76 8.43 -3.87 8.58
N ARG A 77 7.91 -4.05 9.80
CA ARG A 77 6.48 -4.30 10.08
C ARG A 77 5.58 -3.13 9.64
N THR A 78 5.94 -1.90 9.97
CA THR A 78 5.10 -0.72 9.64
C THR A 78 5.14 -0.45 8.14
N GLU A 79 6.34 -0.51 7.55
CA GLU A 79 6.54 -0.26 6.13
C GLU A 79 5.85 -1.34 5.26
N GLN A 80 6.01 -2.63 5.61
CA GLN A 80 5.38 -3.70 4.84
C GLN A 80 3.85 -3.69 4.98
N PHE A 81 3.31 -3.27 6.13
CA PHE A 81 1.86 -3.14 6.32
C PHE A 81 1.29 -2.07 5.38
N ALA A 82 1.92 -0.89 5.34
CA ALA A 82 1.54 0.19 4.45
C ALA A 82 1.65 -0.20 2.98
N LEU A 83 2.76 -0.86 2.60
CA LEU A 83 2.95 -1.41 1.25
C LEU A 83 1.87 -2.43 0.90
N GLY A 84 1.50 -3.32 1.82
CA GLY A 84 0.40 -4.27 1.64
C GLY A 84 -0.92 -3.59 1.34
N SER A 85 -1.27 -2.53 2.08
CA SER A 85 -2.48 -1.73 1.85
C SER A 85 -2.44 -0.97 0.51
N ILE A 86 -1.28 -0.44 0.11
CA ILE A 86 -1.10 0.16 -1.22
C ILE A 86 -1.27 -0.90 -2.33
N PHE A 87 -0.71 -2.11 -2.15
CA PHE A 87 -0.83 -3.18 -3.12
C PHE A 87 -2.27 -3.70 -3.23
N TYR A 88 -2.99 -3.76 -2.11
CA TYR A 88 -4.42 -4.03 -2.10
C TYR A 88 -5.16 -2.98 -2.94
N TYR A 89 -4.92 -1.69 -2.68
CA TYR A 89 -5.57 -0.62 -3.45
C TYR A 89 -5.28 -0.71 -4.95
N ILE A 90 -4.03 -0.98 -5.33
CA ILE A 90 -3.65 -1.17 -6.74
C ILE A 90 -4.35 -2.39 -7.37
N ASN A 91 -4.51 -3.48 -6.63
CA ASN A 91 -5.04 -4.75 -7.15
C ASN A 91 -6.58 -4.78 -7.19
N TYR A 92 -7.25 -4.21 -6.19
CA TYR A 92 -8.70 -4.25 -6.03
C TYR A 92 -9.39 -2.94 -6.44
N GLY A 93 -8.65 -1.83 -6.54
CA GLY A 93 -9.18 -0.52 -6.95
C GLY A 93 -9.98 0.21 -5.85
N VAL A 94 -9.98 -0.32 -4.63
CA VAL A 94 -10.64 0.26 -3.45
C VAL A 94 -9.69 0.22 -2.27
N GLU A 95 -9.75 1.21 -1.38
CA GLU A 95 -9.00 1.18 -0.13
C GLU A 95 -9.53 0.08 0.80
N VAL A 96 -8.72 -0.32 1.78
CA VAL A 96 -9.06 -1.39 2.71
C VAL A 96 -10.33 -0.99 3.48
N TYR A 97 -11.42 -1.74 3.27
CA TYR A 97 -12.77 -1.53 3.82
C TYR A 97 -13.58 -0.34 3.26
N ASP A 98 -13.06 0.41 2.30
CA ASP A 98 -13.76 1.58 1.73
C ASP A 98 -15.02 1.20 0.91
N ASP A 99 -15.12 -0.06 0.50
CA ASP A 99 -16.29 -0.64 -0.16
C ASP A 99 -17.41 -1.08 0.81
N GLN A 100 -17.20 -0.91 2.12
CA GLN A 100 -18.13 -1.30 3.16
C GLN A 100 -18.64 -0.09 3.94
N ASP A 101 -19.95 0.04 4.02
CA ASP A 101 -20.59 1.07 4.83
C ASP A 101 -20.82 0.58 6.27
N PHE A 102 -20.19 1.25 7.24
CA PHE A 102 -20.46 1.04 8.67
C PHE A 102 -21.12 2.26 9.32
N GLY A 103 -21.66 3.18 8.52
CA GLY A 103 -22.29 4.42 8.98
C GLY A 103 -21.31 5.32 9.74
N GLU A 104 -21.80 5.95 10.80
CA GLU A 104 -21.04 6.91 11.62
C GLU A 104 -19.79 6.29 12.27
N ASP A 105 -19.76 4.97 12.43
CA ASP A 105 -18.67 4.22 13.07
C ASP A 105 -17.62 3.69 12.09
N HIS A 106 -17.64 4.10 10.82
CA HIS A 106 -16.71 3.57 9.80
C HIS A 106 -15.23 3.67 10.20
N GLY A 107 -14.77 4.83 10.65
CA GLY A 107 -13.40 5.00 11.14
C GLY A 107 -13.06 4.07 12.33
N PRO A 108 -13.82 4.12 13.44
CA PRO A 108 -13.64 3.23 14.58
C PRO A 108 -13.63 1.73 14.23
N VAL A 109 -14.54 1.28 13.35
CA VAL A 109 -14.64 -0.11 12.91
C VAL A 109 -13.39 -0.54 12.13
N ILE A 110 -12.86 0.31 11.25
CA ILE A 110 -11.62 0.02 10.53
C ILE A 110 -10.45 -0.11 11.51
N VAL A 111 -10.31 0.82 12.46
CA VAL A 111 -9.27 0.77 13.49
C VAL A 111 -9.34 -0.55 14.27
N GLU A 112 -10.52 -0.92 14.75
CA GLU A 112 -10.72 -2.15 15.52
C GLU A 112 -10.35 -3.39 14.69
N ARG A 113 -10.83 -3.48 13.44
CA ARG A 113 -10.55 -4.63 12.57
C ARG A 113 -9.07 -4.77 12.29
N LEU A 114 -8.39 -3.70 11.90
CA LEU A 114 -6.96 -3.73 11.61
C LEU A 114 -6.15 -4.07 12.86
N GLN A 115 -6.53 -3.52 14.03
CA GLN A 115 -5.88 -3.86 15.30
C GLN A 115 -6.02 -5.34 15.64
N ARG A 116 -7.16 -5.94 15.33
CA ARG A 116 -7.44 -7.38 15.52
C ARG A 116 -6.92 -8.26 14.37
N MET A 117 -6.19 -7.68 13.41
CA MET A 117 -5.68 -8.35 12.21
C MET A 117 -6.80 -9.05 11.40
N ILE A 118 -7.98 -8.44 11.37
CA ILE A 118 -9.09 -8.82 10.52
C ILE A 118 -8.95 -8.00 9.24
N PHE A 119 -8.73 -8.67 8.11
CA PHE A 119 -8.52 -8.03 6.81
C PHE A 119 -9.61 -8.43 5.79
N PRO A 120 -9.81 -7.63 4.73
CA PRO A 120 -10.70 -8.01 3.63
C PRO A 120 -10.32 -9.35 3.02
N LYS A 121 -11.31 -10.05 2.48
CA LYS A 121 -11.09 -11.30 1.76
C LYS A 121 -10.29 -11.03 0.49
N LEU A 122 -9.21 -11.79 0.29
CA LEU A 122 -8.42 -11.76 -0.93
C LEU A 122 -8.89 -12.91 -1.84
N ASP A 123 -9.52 -12.59 -2.96
CA ASP A 123 -10.02 -13.58 -3.92
C ASP A 123 -9.79 -13.20 -5.39
N SER A 124 -8.81 -12.32 -5.64
CA SER A 124 -8.33 -12.02 -6.99
C SER A 124 -7.69 -13.24 -7.69
N ASN A 125 -7.44 -14.33 -6.96
CA ASN A 125 -6.74 -15.54 -7.41
C ASN A 125 -5.35 -15.24 -7.98
N SER A 126 -4.72 -14.19 -7.46
CA SER A 126 -3.42 -13.74 -7.95
C SER A 126 -2.34 -14.01 -6.91
N MET A 127 -1.10 -14.27 -7.35
CA MET A 127 0.02 -14.41 -6.42
C MET A 127 0.25 -13.16 -5.55
N LEU A 128 -0.34 -12.02 -5.92
CA LEU A 128 -0.30 -10.78 -5.12
C LEU A 128 -1.11 -10.90 -3.85
N ASP A 129 -2.13 -11.77 -3.81
CA ASP A 129 -2.92 -12.01 -2.59
C ASP A 129 -2.01 -12.55 -1.48
N PHE A 130 -1.07 -13.45 -1.80
CA PHE A 130 -0.09 -13.94 -0.84
C PHE A 130 0.85 -12.85 -0.33
N ILE A 131 1.32 -11.97 -1.22
CA ILE A 131 2.19 -10.84 -0.83
C ILE A 131 1.44 -9.87 0.08
N ILE A 132 0.20 -9.51 -0.27
CA ILE A 132 -0.65 -8.61 0.51
C ILE A 132 -0.91 -9.20 1.90
N ASP A 133 -1.27 -10.47 1.96
CA ASP A 133 -1.52 -11.18 3.21
C ASP A 133 -0.26 -11.26 4.09
N ASP A 134 0.89 -11.63 3.53
CA ASP A 134 2.16 -11.69 4.26
C ASP A 134 2.60 -10.31 4.77
N CYS A 135 2.40 -9.25 3.97
CA CYS A 135 2.61 -7.87 4.36
C CYS A 135 1.76 -7.49 5.58
N TRP A 136 0.44 -7.71 5.53
CA TRP A 136 -0.45 -7.36 6.64
C TRP A 136 -0.15 -8.13 7.93
N HIS A 137 0.35 -9.36 7.79
CA HIS A 137 0.74 -10.21 8.92
C HIS A 137 2.19 -10.02 9.38
N GLY A 138 2.96 -9.14 8.73
CA GLY A 138 4.34 -8.87 9.13
C GLY A 138 5.29 -10.04 8.90
N ARG A 139 5.05 -10.89 7.90
CA ARG A 139 5.81 -12.13 7.69
C ARG A 139 7.18 -11.92 7.06
N PHE A 140 7.46 -10.74 6.51
CA PHE A 140 8.78 -10.41 5.99
C PHE A 140 9.67 -9.85 7.10
N GLN A 141 10.87 -10.44 7.25
CA GLN A 141 11.86 -9.98 8.23
C GLN A 141 12.41 -8.58 7.93
N SER A 142 12.36 -8.16 6.66
CA SER A 142 12.81 -6.86 6.17
C SER A 142 12.01 -6.46 4.93
N VAL A 143 11.99 -5.17 4.60
CA VAL A 143 11.43 -4.70 3.32
C VAL A 143 12.26 -5.22 2.15
N ALA A 144 13.56 -5.44 2.32
CA ALA A 144 14.38 -6.11 1.32
C ALA A 144 13.88 -7.54 1.00
N ALA A 145 13.46 -8.31 2.00
CA ALA A 145 12.89 -9.66 1.79
C ALA A 145 11.56 -9.60 1.03
N LEU A 146 10.71 -8.60 1.32
CA LEU A 146 9.50 -8.32 0.55
C LEU A 146 9.82 -8.00 -0.91
N SER A 147 10.79 -7.12 -1.14
CA SER A 147 11.23 -6.73 -2.48
C SER A 147 11.74 -7.92 -3.30
N GLU A 148 12.48 -8.82 -2.67
CA GLU A 148 12.94 -10.07 -3.28
C GLU A 148 11.76 -10.98 -3.63
N ALA A 149 10.81 -11.18 -2.70
CA ALA A 149 9.61 -11.99 -2.94
C ALA A 149 8.78 -11.48 -4.13
N ILE A 150 8.59 -10.16 -4.24
CA ILE A 150 7.91 -9.54 -5.39
C ILE A 150 8.69 -9.80 -6.68
N SER A 151 10.02 -9.69 -6.64
CA SER A 151 10.88 -9.89 -7.82
C SER A 151 10.81 -11.32 -8.35
N GLN A 152 10.93 -12.32 -7.46
CA GLN A 152 10.83 -13.74 -7.83
C GLN A 152 9.47 -14.05 -8.50
N GLN A 153 8.40 -13.42 -8.03
CA GLN A 153 7.07 -13.58 -8.62
C GLN A 153 6.89 -12.85 -9.96
N CYS A 154 7.49 -11.67 -10.13
CA CYS A 154 7.52 -10.98 -11.42
C CYS A 154 8.24 -11.80 -12.49
N ASP A 155 9.33 -12.48 -12.13
CA ASP A 155 10.09 -13.32 -13.07
C ASP A 155 9.29 -14.56 -13.50
N LEU A 156 8.48 -15.14 -12.60
CA LEU A 156 7.54 -16.22 -12.95
C LEU A 156 6.41 -15.73 -13.88
N ARG A 157 5.93 -14.50 -13.71
CA ARG A 157 4.98 -13.87 -14.64
C ARG A 157 5.62 -13.52 -15.99
N ASN A 158 6.89 -13.15 -16.05
CA ASN A 158 7.57 -12.93 -17.34
C ASN A 158 7.72 -14.22 -18.16
N TYR A 159 7.62 -15.39 -17.52
CA TYR A 159 7.57 -16.69 -18.20
C TYR A 159 6.15 -17.13 -18.62
N SER A 160 5.07 -16.57 -18.05
CA SER A 160 3.69 -17.01 -18.33
C SER A 160 2.69 -15.91 -18.74
N SER A 161 3.04 -14.63 -18.67
CA SER A 161 2.15 -13.52 -18.99
C SER A 161 2.66 -12.74 -20.21
N GLN A 162 1.76 -12.56 -21.18
CA GLN A 162 1.80 -11.42 -22.08
C GLN A 162 1.66 -10.17 -21.19
N ALA A 163 2.77 -9.50 -20.89
CA ALA A 163 2.71 -8.13 -20.43
C ALA A 163 1.83 -7.36 -21.42
N LYS A 164 0.90 -6.54 -20.91
CA LYS A 164 0.05 -5.71 -21.77
C LYS A 164 0.96 -4.95 -22.73
N SER A 165 0.64 -5.01 -24.02
CA SER A 165 1.51 -4.41 -25.01
C SER A 165 1.60 -2.90 -24.74
N PRO A 166 2.69 -2.24 -25.14
CA PRO A 166 2.79 -0.78 -25.09
C PRO A 166 1.56 -0.07 -25.70
N GLU A 167 0.90 -0.70 -26.68
CA GLU A 167 -0.32 -0.19 -27.32
C GLU A 167 -1.55 -0.26 -26.40
N GLU A 168 -1.72 -1.34 -25.63
CA GLU A 168 -2.82 -1.46 -24.66
C GLU A 168 -2.69 -0.46 -23.50
N PHE A 169 -1.45 -0.15 -23.09
CA PHE A 169 -1.17 0.92 -22.13
C PHE A 169 -1.45 2.30 -22.72
N ALA A 170 -1.01 2.56 -23.96
CA ALA A 170 -1.29 3.81 -24.66
C ALA A 170 -2.81 4.03 -24.81
N ALA A 171 -3.56 2.99 -25.20
CA ALA A 171 -5.00 3.05 -25.34
C ALA A 171 -5.71 3.39 -24.01
N ARG A 172 -5.29 2.79 -22.89
CA ARG A 172 -5.82 3.13 -21.57
C ARG A 172 -5.46 4.55 -21.16
N ARG A 173 -4.24 5.01 -21.45
CA ARG A 173 -3.84 6.40 -21.18
C ARG A 173 -4.73 7.37 -21.96
N THR A 174 -4.97 7.12 -23.25
CA THR A 174 -5.88 7.93 -24.07
C THR A 174 -7.30 7.95 -23.51
N TYR A 175 -7.83 6.79 -23.10
CA TYR A 175 -9.15 6.70 -22.49
C TYR A 175 -9.25 7.52 -21.19
N CYS A 176 -8.27 7.41 -20.29
CA CYS A 176 -8.23 8.21 -19.07
C CYS A 176 -8.13 9.72 -19.38
N SER A 177 -7.32 10.11 -20.38
CA SER A 177 -7.25 11.51 -20.83
C SER A 177 -8.59 12.01 -21.37
N GLN A 178 -9.32 11.20 -22.14
CA GLN A 178 -10.66 11.54 -22.62
C GLN A 178 -11.66 11.72 -21.48
N LEU A 179 -11.66 10.85 -20.47
CA LEU A 179 -12.53 11.03 -19.30
C LEU A 179 -12.28 12.36 -18.57
N VAL A 180 -11.02 12.80 -18.50
CA VAL A 180 -10.65 14.09 -17.92
C VAL A 180 -11.14 15.25 -18.79
N GLU A 181 -10.94 15.17 -20.11
CA GLU A 181 -11.45 16.16 -21.08
C GLU A 181 -12.98 16.25 -21.08
N ASP A 182 -13.66 15.11 -20.94
CA ASP A 182 -15.12 14.98 -20.83
C ASP A 182 -15.66 15.48 -19.47
N GLY A 183 -14.80 16.00 -18.60
CA GLY A 183 -15.18 16.73 -17.42
C GLY A 183 -15.50 15.87 -16.21
N ILE A 184 -14.97 14.64 -16.13
CA ILE A 184 -15.14 13.78 -14.93
C ILE A 184 -14.66 14.47 -13.64
N LEU A 185 -13.66 15.36 -13.75
CA LEU A 185 -13.16 16.18 -12.64
C LEU A 185 -14.05 17.39 -12.31
N ASN A 186 -14.92 17.79 -13.24
CA ASN A 186 -15.88 18.88 -13.07
C ASN A 186 -17.26 18.38 -12.61
N ALA A 187 -17.50 17.06 -12.59
CA ALA A 187 -18.75 16.48 -12.11
C ALA A 187 -18.93 16.62 -10.57
N SER A 188 -17.83 16.81 -9.83
CA SER A 188 -17.81 16.91 -8.36
C SER A 188 -18.03 18.32 -7.81
N SER A 189 -18.20 19.35 -8.65
CA SER A 189 -18.36 20.75 -8.22
C SER A 189 -19.81 21.24 -8.12
N ASN A 190 -20.81 20.36 -8.23
CA ASN A 190 -22.24 20.68 -8.08
C ASN A 190 -22.86 20.11 -6.79
N VAL A 191 -22.14 20.17 -5.67
CA VAL A 191 -22.75 20.08 -4.34
C VAL A 191 -22.28 21.29 -3.53
N ALA A 192 -23.06 22.36 -3.60
CA ALA A 192 -23.01 23.53 -2.72
C ALA A 192 -24.36 23.63 -1.99
#